data_AF-A0A0W0GAA8-F1
#
_entry.id   AF-A0A0W0GAA8-F1
#
_cell.length_a   1.000
_cell.length_b   1.000
_cell.length_c   1.000
_cell.angle_alpha   90.00
_cell.angle_beta   90.00
_cell.angle_gamma   90.00
#
_symmetry.space_group_name_H-M   'P 1'
#
loop_
_entity.id
_entity.type
_entity.pdbx_description
1 polymer ?
#
loop_
_entity_poly.entity_id
_entity_poly.type
_entity_poly.pdbx_seq_one_letter_code
_entity_poly.pdbx_strand_id
1 'polypeptide(L)'
;MTLDVLKAARFKPEGHTPVKTLQSAKRQLGLDPDINIIQYSICPRCWRHYNPQKFWELKSLACTSNECDGIIYTEKHTASSDTKRHPVKIIPQVSLIKSLRRMVRQKGFHKILHDSQGDELNKNDDEDFTMADMHDGQAWHQLKTGIHHEVSEFGAVHNVPKTEDTNTKMTSNRFVLHLVANLDW
;
A
#
# COMPACT_ATOMS: atom_id res chain seq x y z
N MET A 1 28.18 -20.01 20.27
CA MET A 1 27.97 -19.72 21.70
C MET A 1 26.54 -19.22 21.89
N THR A 2 25.74 -19.97 22.63
CA THR A 2 24.33 -19.62 22.94
C THR A 2 24.27 -18.53 24.00
N LEU A 3 23.37 -17.55 23.81
CA LEU A 3 23.13 -16.40 24.70
C LEU A 3 22.83 -16.76 26.16
N ASP A 4 22.53 -18.03 26.44
CA ASP A 4 22.22 -18.54 27.78
C ASP A 4 23.46 -18.60 28.69
N VAL A 5 24.66 -18.78 28.12
CA VAL A 5 25.93 -18.73 28.86
C VAL A 5 26.22 -17.32 29.39
N LEU A 6 25.90 -16.28 28.59
CA LEU A 6 26.07 -14.88 29.00
C LEU A 6 25.07 -14.46 30.08
N LYS A 7 23.82 -14.98 30.01
CA LYS A 7 22.81 -14.76 31.07
C LYS A 7 23.21 -15.43 32.39
N ALA A 8 23.72 -16.66 32.34
CA ALA A 8 24.21 -17.38 33.52
C ALA A 8 25.37 -16.64 34.21
N ALA A 9 26.23 -15.99 33.42
CA ALA A 9 27.35 -15.18 33.90
C ALA A 9 26.95 -13.78 34.44
N ARG A 10 25.65 -13.44 34.48
CA ARG A 10 25.13 -12.10 34.83
C ARG A 10 25.76 -10.97 34.00
N PHE A 11 26.31 -11.29 32.83
CA PHE A 11 26.90 -10.31 31.93
C PHE A 11 25.76 -9.52 31.28
N LYS A 12 25.66 -8.24 31.61
CA LYS A 12 24.72 -7.31 30.97
C LYS A 12 25.53 -6.57 29.90
N PRO A 13 25.42 -6.93 28.61
CA PRO A 13 26.12 -6.18 27.58
C PRO A 13 25.64 -4.72 27.64
N GLU A 14 26.58 -3.78 27.69
CA GLU A 14 26.27 -2.36 27.51
C GLU A 14 25.80 -2.16 26.06
N GLY A 15 24.47 -2.14 25.88
CA GLY A 15 23.84 -2.06 24.56
C GLY A 15 22.52 -2.81 24.49
N HIS A 16 21.94 -2.86 23.29
CA HIS A 16 20.70 -3.60 23.06
C HIS A 16 20.94 -5.11 23.18
N THR A 17 19.99 -5.81 23.79
CA THR A 17 20.03 -7.27 23.89
C THR A 17 20.07 -7.89 22.49
N PRO A 18 20.97 -8.85 22.21
CA PRO A 18 21.03 -9.51 20.92
C PRO A 18 19.69 -10.17 20.58
N VAL A 19 19.14 -9.81 19.44
CA VAL A 19 17.88 -10.34 18.92
C VAL A 19 18.04 -11.79 18.47
N LYS A 20 17.04 -12.63 18.80
CA LYS A 20 17.09 -14.08 18.56
C LYS A 20 16.38 -14.54 17.29
N THR A 21 15.63 -13.66 16.63
CA THR A 21 14.86 -13.99 15.42
C THR A 21 15.14 -12.98 14.30
N LEU A 22 15.04 -13.42 13.05
CA LEU A 22 15.18 -12.56 11.89
C LEU A 22 14.15 -11.42 11.91
N GLN A 23 12.92 -11.69 12.36
CA GLN A 23 11.88 -10.68 12.49
C GLN A 23 12.27 -9.58 13.50
N SER A 24 12.79 -9.97 14.68
CA SER A 24 13.26 -9.02 15.67
C SER A 24 14.46 -8.21 15.17
N ALA A 25 15.37 -8.83 14.40
CA ALA A 25 16.48 -8.12 13.76
C ALA A 25 16.01 -7.11 12.72
N LYS A 26 15.07 -7.49 11.85
CA LYS A 26 14.45 -6.57 10.89
C LYS A 26 13.79 -5.39 11.59
N ARG A 27 13.06 -5.61 12.70
CA ARG A 27 12.46 -4.52 13.49
C ARG A 27 13.49 -3.57 14.07
N GLN A 28 14.54 -4.12 14.68
CA GLN A 28 15.59 -3.30 15.29
C GLN A 28 16.34 -2.45 14.25
N LEU A 29 16.49 -2.97 13.03
CA LEU A 29 17.10 -2.26 11.90
C LEU A 29 16.12 -1.36 11.14
N GLY A 30 14.84 -1.31 11.52
CA GLY A 30 13.81 -0.56 10.79
C GLY A 30 13.45 -1.13 9.41
N LEU A 31 13.84 -2.38 9.15
CA LEU A 31 13.67 -3.11 7.89
C LEU A 31 12.46 -4.06 7.90
N ASP A 32 11.65 -4.05 8.96
CA ASP A 32 10.44 -4.87 9.04
C ASP A 32 9.30 -4.22 8.24
N PRO A 33 8.91 -4.75 7.06
CA PRO A 33 7.82 -4.17 6.28
C PRO A 33 6.47 -4.42 6.94
N ASP A 34 6.34 -5.47 7.75
CA ASP A 34 5.07 -5.93 8.34
C ASP A 34 4.48 -4.89 9.28
N ILE A 35 5.31 -4.03 9.88
CA ILE A 35 4.87 -2.93 10.74
C ILE A 35 3.97 -1.91 10.00
N ASN A 36 3.95 -1.95 8.67
CA ASN A 36 3.12 -1.07 7.83
C ASN A 36 1.88 -1.75 7.27
N ILE A 37 1.84 -3.08 7.36
CA ILE A 37 0.75 -3.86 6.81
C ILE A 37 -0.40 -3.82 7.81
N ILE A 38 -1.48 -3.18 7.41
CA ILE A 38 -2.75 -3.15 8.11
C ILE A 38 -3.55 -4.35 7.61
N GLN A 39 -3.84 -5.29 8.51
CA GLN A 39 -4.63 -6.47 8.19
C GLN A 39 -6.12 -6.18 8.37
N TYR A 40 -6.76 -5.68 7.32
CA TYR A 40 -8.21 -5.48 7.36
C TYR A 40 -8.92 -6.82 7.28
N SER A 41 -9.89 -7.03 8.16
CA SER A 41 -10.82 -8.15 8.02
C SER A 41 -11.90 -7.74 7.02
N ILE A 42 -12.32 -8.65 6.14
CA ILE A 42 -13.33 -8.34 5.13
C ILE A 42 -14.49 -9.31 5.16
N CYS A 43 -15.68 -8.81 4.84
CA CYS A 43 -16.82 -9.67 4.57
C CYS A 43 -16.59 -10.40 3.22
N PRO A 44 -16.68 -11.74 3.16
CA PRO A 44 -16.47 -12.49 1.92
C PRO A 44 -17.59 -12.30 0.88
N ARG A 45 -18.75 -11.73 1.28
CA ARG A 45 -19.89 -11.48 0.39
C ARG A 45 -19.86 -10.09 -0.22
N CYS A 46 -19.95 -9.05 0.61
CA CYS A 46 -20.02 -7.66 0.15
C CYS A 46 -18.69 -6.91 0.14
N TRP A 47 -17.58 -7.57 0.50
CA TRP A 47 -16.22 -6.98 0.53
C TRP A 47 -16.06 -5.75 1.44
N ARG A 48 -16.98 -5.54 2.37
CA ARG A 48 -16.88 -4.47 3.37
C ARG A 48 -15.64 -4.69 4.25
N HIS A 49 -14.86 -3.62 4.41
CA HIS A 49 -13.63 -3.61 5.20
C HIS A 49 -13.88 -3.26 6.67
N TYR A 50 -13.21 -4.00 7.56
CA TYR A 50 -13.19 -3.78 8.99
C TYR A 50 -11.76 -3.49 9.44
N ASN A 51 -11.56 -2.27 9.95
CA ASN A 51 -10.30 -1.88 10.58
C ASN A 51 -10.03 -2.84 11.77
N PRO A 52 -8.78 -3.26 12.00
CA PRO A 52 -8.40 -4.09 13.15
C PRO A 52 -9.04 -3.67 14.48
N GLN A 53 -9.08 -2.38 14.80
CA GLN A 53 -9.70 -1.87 16.05
C GLN A 53 -11.21 -2.15 16.08
N LYS A 54 -11.92 -1.75 15.01
CA LYS A 54 -13.37 -1.96 14.88
C LYS A 54 -13.75 -3.44 14.82
N PHE A 55 -12.89 -4.28 14.27
CA PHE A 55 -13.10 -5.72 14.18
C PHE A 55 -13.24 -6.36 15.56
N TRP A 56 -12.38 -5.97 16.52
CA TRP A 56 -12.46 -6.49 17.89
C TRP A 56 -13.68 -5.99 18.66
N GLU A 57 -14.23 -4.84 18.27
CA GLU A 57 -15.44 -4.25 18.87
C GLU A 57 -16.75 -4.82 18.31
N LEU A 58 -16.69 -5.69 17.29
CA LEU A 58 -17.89 -6.29 16.71
C LEU A 58 -18.64 -7.13 17.75
N LYS A 59 -19.95 -6.86 17.89
CA LYS A 59 -20.85 -7.58 18.79
C LYS A 59 -21.32 -8.93 18.23
N SER A 60 -21.25 -9.10 16.92
CA SER A 60 -21.70 -10.30 16.21
C SER A 60 -20.67 -10.71 15.16
N LEU A 61 -20.71 -11.99 14.79
CA LEU A 61 -19.95 -12.57 13.68
C LEU A 61 -20.49 -12.17 12.30
N ALA A 62 -21.73 -11.66 12.23
CA ALA A 62 -22.37 -11.26 10.98
C ALA A 62 -21.89 -9.90 10.45
N CYS A 63 -22.01 -9.71 9.14
CA CYS A 63 -21.70 -8.46 8.46
C CYS A 63 -22.58 -7.32 8.97
N THR A 64 -21.98 -6.15 9.19
CA THR A 64 -22.69 -4.92 9.59
C THR A 64 -23.30 -4.15 8.41
N SER A 65 -23.17 -4.66 7.18
CA SER A 65 -23.83 -4.06 6.01
C SER A 65 -25.29 -4.46 6.00
N ASN A 66 -26.16 -3.51 5.64
CA ASN A 66 -27.56 -3.82 5.40
C ASN A 66 -27.65 -4.91 4.33
N GLU A 67 -28.55 -5.87 4.54
CA GLU A 67 -28.85 -6.96 3.60
C GLU A 67 -27.65 -7.86 3.25
N CYS A 68 -26.69 -8.02 4.17
CA CYS A 68 -25.57 -8.93 3.98
C CYS A 68 -25.55 -10.02 5.06
N ASP A 69 -25.69 -11.27 4.63
CA ASP A 69 -25.65 -12.48 5.47
C ASP A 69 -24.22 -13.00 5.70
N GLY A 70 -23.20 -12.27 5.24
CA GLY A 70 -21.81 -12.70 5.30
C GLY A 70 -21.27 -12.80 6.73
N ILE A 71 -20.44 -13.81 6.99
CA ILE A 71 -19.76 -14.01 8.27
C ILE A 71 -18.35 -13.42 8.19
N ILE A 72 -18.01 -12.52 9.13
CA ILE A 72 -16.72 -11.81 9.15
C ILE A 72 -15.65 -12.63 9.88
N TYR A 73 -16.00 -13.32 10.97
CA TYR A 73 -15.06 -14.11 11.76
C TYR A 73 -15.70 -15.38 12.33
N THR A 74 -14.84 -16.32 12.69
CA THR A 74 -15.17 -17.52 13.46
C THR A 74 -14.57 -17.41 14.86
N GLU A 75 -15.18 -18.07 15.82
CA GLU A 75 -14.66 -18.16 17.19
C GLU A 75 -14.10 -19.57 17.42
N LYS A 76 -12.91 -19.66 18.02
CA LYS A 76 -12.28 -20.93 18.40
C LYS A 76 -11.87 -20.88 19.86
N HIS A 77 -12.18 -21.95 20.59
CA HIS A 77 -11.72 -22.12 21.97
C HIS A 77 -10.26 -22.55 21.98
N THR A 78 -9.44 -21.90 22.80
CA THR A 78 -8.06 -22.32 23.06
C THR A 78 -8.00 -23.36 24.18
N ALA A 79 -6.87 -24.05 24.31
CA ALA A 79 -6.60 -24.96 25.42
C ALA A 79 -6.69 -24.28 26.81
N SER A 80 -6.56 -22.95 26.85
CA SER A 80 -6.76 -22.11 28.04
C SER A 80 -8.21 -21.74 28.33
N SER A 81 -9.19 -22.33 27.63
CA SER A 81 -10.64 -21.99 27.66
C SER A 81 -11.02 -20.59 27.16
N ASP A 82 -10.05 -19.79 26.69
CA ASP A 82 -10.34 -18.49 26.09
C ASP A 82 -10.94 -18.65 24.68
N THR A 83 -11.88 -17.76 24.34
CA THR A 83 -12.42 -17.68 22.98
C THR A 83 -11.62 -16.68 22.17
N LYS A 84 -10.95 -17.15 21.11
CA LYS A 84 -10.25 -16.28 20.15
C LYS A 84 -11.07 -16.12 18.87
N ARG A 85 -11.18 -14.87 18.42
CA ARG A 85 -11.80 -14.53 17.13
C ARG A 85 -10.78 -14.66 16.02
N HIS A 86 -11.18 -15.29 14.93
CA HIS A 86 -10.39 -15.51 13.73
C HIS A 86 -11.14 -14.98 12.50
N PRO A 87 -10.67 -13.89 11.86
CA PRO A 87 -11.32 -13.37 10.67
C PRO A 87 -11.34 -14.43 9.57
N VAL A 88 -12.48 -14.55 8.89
CA VAL A 88 -12.68 -15.51 7.79
C VAL A 88 -11.78 -15.15 6.61
N LYS A 89 -11.65 -13.85 6.32
CA LYS A 89 -10.83 -13.34 5.23
C LYS A 89 -10.13 -12.05 5.63
N ILE A 90 -8.85 -11.96 5.31
CA ILE A 90 -7.99 -10.80 5.56
C ILE A 90 -7.54 -10.23 4.23
N ILE A 91 -7.58 -8.90 4.10
CA ILE A 91 -6.91 -8.18 3.03
C ILE A 91 -5.81 -7.30 3.63
N PRO A 92 -4.53 -7.57 3.32
CA PRO A 92 -3.45 -6.70 3.74
C PRO A 92 -3.51 -5.40 2.94
N GLN A 93 -3.40 -4.27 3.62
CA GLN A 93 -3.28 -2.95 2.99
C GLN A 93 -2.14 -2.17 3.63
N VAL A 94 -1.58 -1.22 2.90
CA VAL A 94 -0.58 -0.28 3.42
C VAL A 94 -1.06 1.15 3.21
N SER A 95 -0.70 2.05 4.11
CA SER A 95 -1.03 3.47 3.93
C SER A 95 -0.17 4.05 2.81
N LEU A 96 -0.80 4.44 1.71
CA LEU A 96 -0.12 5.04 0.55
C LEU A 96 0.80 6.19 0.96
N ILE A 97 0.30 7.13 1.78
CA ILE A 97 1.09 8.29 2.24
C ILE A 97 2.31 7.84 3.06
N LYS A 98 2.16 6.87 3.97
CA LYS A 98 3.28 6.36 4.76
C LYS A 98 4.29 5.62 3.89
N SER A 99 3.83 4.84 2.91
CA SER A 99 4.67 4.14 1.95
C SER A 99 5.48 5.12 1.11
N LEU A 100 4.83 6.15 0.54
CA LEU A 100 5.50 7.20 -0.24
C LEU A 100 6.57 7.91 0.59
N ARG A 101 6.25 8.31 1.83
CA ARG A 101 7.23 8.95 2.73
C ARG A 101 8.44 8.06 3.00
N ARG A 102 8.26 6.74 3.10
CA ARG A 102 9.36 5.80 3.31
C ARG A 102 10.22 5.67 2.04
N MET A 103 9.59 5.49 0.89
CA MET A 103 10.27 5.39 -0.40
C MET A 103 11.11 6.65 -0.66
N VAL A 104 10.51 7.84 -0.53
CA VAL A 104 11.20 9.11 -0.77
C VAL A 104 12.36 9.38 0.22
N ARG A 105 12.29 8.82 1.44
CA ARG A 105 13.37 8.93 2.43
C ARG A 105 14.51 7.93 2.21
N GLN A 106 14.35 6.96 1.32
CA GLN A 106 15.39 5.97 1.05
C GLN A 106 16.59 6.64 0.38
N LYS A 107 17.80 6.35 0.87
CA LYS A 107 19.04 6.87 0.29
C LYS A 107 19.12 6.44 -1.18
N GLY A 108 19.31 7.41 -2.07
CA GLY A 108 19.38 7.17 -3.51
C GLY A 108 18.03 7.26 -4.24
N PHE A 109 16.90 7.38 -3.55
CA PHE A 109 15.58 7.50 -4.20
C PHE A 109 15.51 8.70 -5.16
N HIS A 110 16.18 9.81 -4.84
CA HIS A 110 16.27 10.98 -5.72
C HIS A 110 16.85 10.67 -7.10
N LYS A 111 17.68 9.61 -7.22
CA LYS A 111 18.26 9.19 -8.51
C LYS A 111 17.26 8.46 -9.40
N ILE A 112 16.14 8.02 -8.83
CA ILE A 112 15.05 7.33 -9.52
C ILE A 112 13.97 8.34 -9.94
N LEU A 113 14.02 9.57 -9.43
CA LEU A 113 13.11 10.62 -9.88
C LEU A 113 13.47 10.99 -11.32
N HIS A 114 12.50 10.81 -12.21
CA HIS A 114 12.58 11.32 -13.58
C HIS A 114 12.19 12.79 -13.61
N ASP A 115 12.99 13.60 -14.30
CA ASP A 115 12.62 14.97 -14.63
C ASP A 115 12.17 15.03 -16.08
N SER A 116 10.86 15.08 -16.29
CA SER A 116 10.25 15.14 -17.62
C SER A 116 10.19 16.56 -18.20
N GLN A 117 10.79 17.55 -17.52
CA GLN A 117 10.83 18.91 -18.04
C GLN A 117 11.78 18.98 -19.24
N GLY A 118 11.21 19.23 -20.42
CA GLY A 118 11.96 19.30 -21.67
C GLY A 118 12.02 17.98 -22.44
N ASP A 119 11.30 16.95 -22.02
CA ASP A 119 11.11 15.75 -22.83
C ASP A 119 10.48 16.12 -24.19
N GLU A 120 11.07 15.59 -25.26
CA GLU A 120 10.58 15.79 -26.62
C GLU A 120 9.21 15.12 -26.78
N LEU A 121 8.22 15.90 -27.19
CA LEU A 121 6.90 15.37 -27.52
C LEU A 121 7.02 14.45 -28.74
N ASN A 122 6.25 13.37 -28.73
CA ASN A 122 6.14 12.43 -29.86
C ASN A 122 7.46 11.76 -30.26
N LYS A 123 8.38 11.57 -29.30
CA LYS A 123 9.61 10.82 -29.56
C LYS A 123 9.38 9.40 -30.08
N ASN A 124 8.22 8.81 -29.77
CA ASN A 124 7.80 7.51 -30.31
C ASN A 124 7.42 7.52 -31.79
N ASP A 125 7.25 8.70 -32.42
CA ASP A 125 6.95 8.80 -33.85
C ASP A 125 8.24 8.65 -34.69
N ASP A 126 9.42 8.71 -34.06
CA ASP A 126 10.70 8.40 -34.67
C ASP A 126 10.88 6.87 -34.73
N GLU A 127 11.03 6.33 -35.95
CA GLU A 127 11.21 4.89 -36.17
C GLU A 127 12.51 4.35 -35.54
N ASP A 128 13.52 5.21 -35.36
CA ASP A 128 14.79 4.85 -34.73
C ASP A 128 14.72 4.96 -33.20
N PHE A 129 13.63 5.48 -32.63
CA PHE A 129 13.48 5.60 -31.20
C PHE A 129 13.21 4.25 -30.54
N THR A 130 14.16 3.81 -29.72
CA THR A 130 13.98 2.63 -28.87
C THR A 130 13.43 3.05 -27.50
N MET A 131 12.19 2.66 -27.22
CA MET A 131 11.56 2.83 -25.91
C MET A 131 12.33 2.04 -24.84
N ALA A 132 12.86 2.73 -23.83
CA ALA A 132 13.64 2.10 -22.76
C ALA A 132 12.81 1.88 -21.49
N ASP A 133 11.82 2.73 -21.23
CA ASP A 133 10.96 2.65 -20.04
C ASP A 133 9.55 3.19 -20.30
N MET A 134 8.62 2.97 -19.36
CA MET A 134 7.20 3.32 -19.48
C MET A 134 6.93 4.82 -19.60
N HIS A 135 7.82 5.68 -19.10
CA HIS A 135 7.68 7.13 -19.22
C HIS A 135 7.99 7.66 -20.63
N ASP A 136 8.60 6.83 -21.49
CA ASP A 136 8.88 7.20 -22.88
C ASP A 136 7.60 7.13 -23.74
N GLY A 137 6.58 6.40 -23.27
CA GLY A 137 5.34 6.17 -24.00
C GLY A 137 4.50 7.43 -24.21
N GLN A 138 3.83 7.52 -25.36
CA GLN A 138 2.98 8.67 -25.72
C GLN A 138 1.91 8.96 -24.66
N ALA A 139 1.39 7.90 -24.02
CA ALA A 139 0.42 8.00 -22.93
C ALA A 139 0.92 8.90 -21.79
N TRP A 140 2.20 8.86 -21.43
CA TRP A 140 2.78 9.67 -20.36
C TRP A 140 2.58 11.18 -20.59
N HIS A 141 2.79 11.64 -21.83
CA HIS A 141 2.65 13.06 -22.20
C HIS A 141 1.19 13.52 -22.37
N GLN A 142 0.25 12.57 -22.46
CA GLN A 142 -1.18 12.84 -22.55
C GLN A 142 -1.85 12.93 -21.17
N LEU A 143 -1.17 12.50 -20.10
CA LEU A 143 -1.70 12.55 -18.75
C LEU A 143 -1.90 13.99 -18.27
N LYS A 144 -3.02 14.20 -17.59
CA LYS A 144 -3.42 15.51 -17.06
C LYS A 144 -3.76 15.39 -15.59
N THR A 145 -3.43 16.45 -14.85
CA THR A 145 -3.85 16.62 -13.45
C THR A 145 -5.15 17.44 -13.39
N GLY A 146 -5.80 17.49 -12.23
CA GLY A 146 -7.01 18.30 -12.05
C GLY A 146 -8.27 17.71 -12.68
N ILE A 147 -8.29 16.40 -12.94
CA ILE A 147 -9.44 15.65 -13.44
C ILE A 147 -10.07 14.80 -12.33
N HIS A 148 -11.39 14.65 -12.35
CA HIS A 148 -12.11 13.66 -11.56
C HIS A 148 -12.94 12.76 -12.47
N HIS A 149 -13.25 11.56 -11.99
CA HIS A 149 -14.09 10.62 -12.71
C HIS A 149 -15.55 10.92 -12.39
N GLU A 150 -16.36 11.10 -13.42
CA GLU A 150 -17.83 11.11 -13.32
C GLU A 150 -18.38 9.82 -13.91
N VAL A 151 -19.35 9.23 -13.20
CA VAL A 151 -20.08 8.06 -13.66
C VAL A 151 -21.42 8.56 -14.19
N SER A 152 -21.67 8.37 -15.48
CA SER A 152 -22.93 8.74 -16.10
C SER A 152 -24.08 7.88 -15.60
N GLU A 153 -25.31 8.30 -15.89
CA GLU A 153 -26.54 7.54 -15.56
C GLU A 153 -26.55 6.10 -16.13
N PHE A 154 -25.78 5.85 -17.20
CA PHE A 154 -25.63 4.53 -17.83
C PHE A 154 -24.38 3.77 -17.35
N GLY A 155 -23.68 4.27 -16.33
CA GLY A 155 -22.48 3.63 -15.77
C GLY A 155 -21.20 3.86 -16.58
N ALA A 156 -21.23 4.70 -17.62
CA ALA A 156 -20.02 5.05 -18.36
C ALA A 156 -19.18 6.03 -17.53
N VAL A 157 -17.87 5.79 -17.47
CA VAL A 157 -16.94 6.63 -16.71
C VAL A 157 -16.29 7.64 -17.65
N HIS A 158 -16.40 8.93 -17.32
CA HIS A 158 -15.79 10.03 -18.06
C HIS A 158 -14.85 10.83 -17.15
N ASN A 159 -13.77 11.34 -17.74
CA ASN A 159 -12.83 12.23 -17.04
C ASN A 159 -13.25 13.68 -17.29
N VAL A 160 -13.61 14.39 -16.21
CA VAL A 160 -14.07 15.77 -16.27
C VAL A 160 -13.06 16.65 -15.51
N PRO A 161 -12.70 17.84 -16.03
CA PRO A 161 -11.90 18.80 -15.28
C PRO A 161 -12.62 19.24 -14.01
N LYS A 162 -11.89 19.37 -12.91
CA LYS A 162 -12.43 19.81 -11.62
C LYS A 162 -12.90 21.26 -11.66
N THR A 163 -12.27 22.08 -12.50
CA THR A 163 -12.65 23.45 -12.87
C THR A 163 -12.23 23.70 -14.33
N GLU A 164 -12.81 24.68 -15.01
CA GLU A 164 -12.51 25.00 -16.42
C GLU A 164 -11.01 25.22 -16.69
N ASP A 165 -10.26 25.72 -15.70
CA ASP A 165 -8.82 26.06 -15.82
C ASP A 165 -7.84 25.02 -15.26
N THR A 166 -8.27 23.92 -14.64
CA THR A 166 -7.35 22.99 -13.94
C THR A 166 -6.76 21.87 -14.79
N ASN A 167 -6.99 21.89 -16.11
CA ASN A 167 -6.54 20.84 -17.02
C ASN A 167 -5.05 20.95 -17.40
N THR A 168 -4.19 20.90 -16.39
CA THR A 168 -2.75 21.07 -16.53
C THR A 168 -2.08 19.74 -16.89
N LYS A 169 -1.16 19.74 -17.87
CA LYS A 169 -0.39 18.55 -18.23
C LYS A 169 0.41 18.07 -17.03
N MET A 170 0.53 16.76 -16.87
CA MET A 170 1.32 16.18 -15.80
C MET A 170 2.77 16.69 -15.82
N THR A 171 3.36 16.77 -17.00
CA THR A 171 4.75 17.21 -17.24
C THR A 171 5.01 18.69 -16.95
N SER A 172 3.97 19.53 -16.83
CA SER A 172 4.13 20.94 -16.44
C SER A 172 4.16 21.17 -14.93
N ASN A 173 3.88 20.15 -14.12
CA ASN A 173 3.98 20.24 -12.67
C ASN A 173 5.38 19.86 -12.19
N ARG A 174 5.90 20.60 -11.20
CA ARG A 174 7.24 20.34 -10.64
C ARG A 174 7.36 18.96 -9.97
N PHE A 175 6.28 18.48 -9.36
CA PHE A 175 6.24 17.18 -8.69
C PHE A 175 4.93 16.49 -9.02
N VAL A 176 5.02 15.30 -9.63
CA VAL A 176 3.86 14.43 -9.82
C VAL A 176 4.19 13.00 -9.42
N LEU A 177 3.17 12.31 -8.89
CA LEU A 177 3.18 10.88 -8.71
C LEU A 177 2.26 10.23 -9.73
N HIS A 178 2.84 9.46 -10.63
CA HIS A 178 2.11 8.58 -11.53
C HIS A 178 2.33 7.13 -11.11
N LEU A 179 1.24 6.38 -10.94
CA LEU A 179 1.27 4.97 -10.56
C LEU A 179 0.62 4.16 -11.67
N VAL A 180 1.42 3.37 -12.38
CA VAL A 180 0.93 2.40 -13.37
C VAL A 180 0.89 1.04 -12.70
N ALA A 181 -0.27 0.39 -12.74
CA ALA A 181 -0.41 -1.00 -12.35
C ALA A 181 -0.75 -1.80 -13.61
N ASN A 182 0.15 -2.70 -14.01
CA ASN A 182 -0.20 -3.71 -14.99
C ASN A 182 -0.98 -4.82 -14.27
N LEU A 183 -2.26 -4.99 -14.63
CA LEU A 183 -3.14 -6.00 -14.04
C LEU A 183 -3.23 -7.27 -14.89
N ASP A 184 -2.52 -7.33 -16.01
CA ASP A 184 -2.40 -8.51 -16.84
C ASP A 184 -1.30 -9.41 -16.27
N TRP A 185 -1.71 -10.34 -15.40
CA TRP A 185 -0.88 -11.43 -14.87
C TRP A 185 -1.70 -12.72 -14.76
#